data_AF-A0A3N5RH26-F1
#
_entry.id   AF-A0A3N5RH26-F1
#
_cell.length_a   1.000
_cell.length_b   1.000
_cell.length_c   1.000
_cell.angle_alpha   90.00
_cell.angle_beta   90.00
_cell.angle_gamma   90.00
#
_symmetry.space_group_name_H-M   'P 1'
#
loop_
_entity.id
_entity.type
_entity.pdbx_description
1 polymer ?
#
loop_
_entity_poly.entity_id
_entity_poly.type
_entity_poly.pdbx_seq_one_letter_code
_entity_poly.pdbx_strand_id
1 'polypeptide(L)'
;MQEANKLLKAEIHTVVEKAVLPPSNDRHDYMSLSTYYWPDPAKPDGLPYVLRDGETNPEIHSIPDKANFQRLLGAVSVLALAYFYTDNEVYAEKSTAMLRAWFVNPETRMNPNLNFAQAVKGKNDGTKSGIIDVRELVKLPETMALLGKSSTLTGQDKKAVQAWCAEFLEWLLTSKNGQEEGQAANNHGTWYDALTTALALYADKKEAAGLLIRKSYDRIAIQIEPDGRQLLELKRTKALGYSLFNLEGWFAIGLLARSAGCTDLKTGQDFWTYQTNDGRSLKKALEWVLPFALGHGQGEKEAAAKFGFPQIKPIEKRELYCLLADAYALSGDDKYKGLIQKLAADSKFRPQEELENLLYYGLAE
;
A
#
# COMPACT_ATOMS: atom_id res chain seq x y z
N MET A 1 6.93 9.95 18.72
CA MET A 1 6.48 11.05 19.60
C MET A 1 6.58 12.44 18.98
N GLN A 2 7.75 12.92 18.56
CA GLN A 2 7.88 14.25 17.95
C GLN A 2 6.95 14.46 16.75
N GLU A 3 6.85 13.45 15.87
CA GLU A 3 5.95 13.50 14.72
C GLU A 3 4.47 13.53 15.13
N ALA A 4 4.06 12.67 16.07
CA ALA A 4 2.71 12.68 16.63
C ALA A 4 2.32 14.05 17.20
N ASN A 5 3.24 14.74 17.89
CA ASN A 5 3.01 16.10 18.40
C ASN A 5 2.79 17.15 17.30
N LYS A 6 3.41 16.99 16.13
CA LYS A 6 3.11 17.85 14.97
C LYS A 6 1.71 17.56 14.44
N LEU A 7 1.36 16.27 14.33
CA LEU A 7 0.06 15.82 13.81
C LEU A 7 -1.13 16.24 14.68
N LEU A 8 -0.94 16.44 15.99
CA LEU A 8 -1.98 17.03 16.85
C LEU A 8 -2.49 18.39 16.32
N LYS A 9 -1.61 19.16 15.67
CA LYS A 9 -1.91 20.48 15.12
C LYS A 9 -2.34 20.44 13.64
N ALA A 10 -2.28 19.29 12.99
CA ALA A 10 -2.63 19.17 11.58
C ALA A 10 -4.13 19.35 11.36
N GLU A 11 -4.51 20.02 10.28
CA GLU A 11 -5.91 20.09 9.86
C GLU A 11 -6.40 18.71 9.40
N ILE A 12 -7.69 18.45 9.58
CA ILE A 12 -8.33 17.20 9.15
C ILE A 12 -8.91 17.44 7.77
N HIS A 13 -8.20 16.96 6.75
CA HIS A 13 -8.63 17.06 5.36
C HIS A 13 -9.47 15.85 4.94
N THR A 14 -10.50 16.08 4.13
CA THR A 14 -11.45 15.04 3.70
C THR A 14 -11.67 15.07 2.19
N VAL A 15 -12.47 14.10 1.70
CA VAL A 15 -12.78 13.93 0.28
C VAL A 15 -13.64 15.06 -0.30
N VAL A 16 -14.39 15.79 0.55
CA VAL A 16 -15.37 16.79 0.09
C VAL A 16 -14.75 18.15 -0.28
N GLU A 17 -13.46 18.34 0.01
CA GLU A 17 -12.71 19.59 -0.17
C GLU A 17 -12.27 19.88 -1.61
N LYS A 18 -12.33 18.89 -2.50
CA LYS A 18 -11.97 19.08 -3.91
C LYS A 18 -12.81 20.18 -4.57
N ALA A 19 -12.16 21.03 -5.36
CA ALA A 19 -12.85 22.10 -6.09
C ALA A 19 -13.72 21.55 -7.22
N VAL A 20 -13.22 20.55 -7.94
CA VAL A 20 -13.89 19.90 -9.06
C VAL A 20 -14.72 18.74 -8.56
N LEU A 21 -15.99 18.67 -8.99
CA LEU A 21 -16.85 17.53 -8.67
C LEU A 21 -16.57 16.35 -9.61
N PRO A 22 -16.68 15.11 -9.12
CA PRO A 22 -16.69 13.94 -9.98
C PRO A 22 -17.96 13.95 -10.86
N PRO A 23 -17.99 13.19 -11.95
CA PRO A 23 -19.15 13.11 -12.84
C PRO A 23 -20.48 12.70 -12.18
N SER A 24 -20.44 12.03 -11.02
CA SER A 24 -21.64 11.75 -10.22
C SER A 24 -22.29 12.99 -9.60
N ASN A 25 -21.59 14.13 -9.61
CA ASN A 25 -21.95 15.36 -8.91
C ASN A 25 -22.03 15.21 -7.37
N ASP A 26 -21.45 14.14 -6.82
CA ASP A 26 -21.36 13.88 -5.38
C ASP A 26 -19.95 14.19 -4.84
N ARG A 27 -19.84 15.09 -3.86
CA ARG A 27 -18.56 15.44 -3.22
C ARG A 27 -17.95 14.29 -2.43
N HIS A 28 -18.77 13.35 -1.98
CA HIS A 28 -18.34 12.19 -1.19
C HIS A 28 -17.63 11.12 -2.02
N ASP A 29 -17.80 11.13 -3.34
CA ASP A 29 -17.10 10.21 -4.23
C ASP A 29 -15.63 10.62 -4.38
N TYR A 30 -14.74 9.67 -4.15
CA TYR A 30 -13.30 9.87 -4.33
C TYR A 30 -12.94 10.04 -5.80
N MET A 31 -12.12 11.05 -6.09
CA MET A 31 -11.62 11.32 -7.43
C MET A 31 -10.11 11.53 -7.43
N SER A 32 -9.42 11.04 -8.46
CA SER A 32 -8.01 11.34 -8.67
C SER A 32 -7.67 11.26 -10.16
N LEU A 33 -6.51 11.79 -10.57
CA LEU A 33 -6.01 11.66 -11.93
C LEU A 33 -4.94 10.57 -12.01
N SER A 34 -4.85 9.88 -13.15
CA SER A 34 -3.82 8.88 -13.36
C SER A 34 -2.42 9.51 -13.37
N THR A 35 -1.54 8.98 -12.53
CA THR A 35 -0.24 9.57 -12.16
C THR A 35 0.68 9.86 -13.36
N TYR A 36 0.64 9.02 -14.39
CA TYR A 36 1.59 9.04 -15.51
C TYR A 36 0.99 9.49 -16.84
N TYR A 37 -0.21 10.07 -16.82
CA TYR A 37 -0.86 10.56 -18.03
C TYR A 37 -0.68 12.07 -18.17
N TRP A 38 -0.20 12.49 -19.33
CA TRP A 38 0.16 13.88 -19.66
C TRP A 38 -0.62 14.37 -20.88
N PRO A 39 -0.81 15.69 -21.02
CA PRO A 39 -1.30 16.27 -22.27
C PRO A 39 -0.51 15.77 -23.49
N ASP A 40 -1.21 15.43 -24.56
CA ASP A 40 -0.61 15.00 -25.82
C ASP A 40 -0.07 16.22 -26.59
N PRO A 41 1.27 16.39 -26.73
CA PRO A 41 1.83 17.54 -27.45
C PRO A 41 1.48 17.55 -28.95
N ALA A 42 0.99 16.43 -29.51
CA ALA A 42 0.55 16.35 -30.90
C ALA A 42 -0.88 16.86 -31.13
N LYS A 43 -1.60 17.28 -30.07
CA LYS A 43 -3.01 17.69 -30.12
C LYS A 43 -3.15 19.15 -29.67
N PRO A 44 -3.93 20.00 -30.38
CA PRO A 44 -4.08 21.41 -30.03
C PRO A 44 -4.61 21.67 -28.62
N ASP A 45 -5.45 20.78 -28.10
CA ASP A 45 -6.05 20.82 -26.77
C ASP A 45 -5.36 19.89 -25.76
N GLY A 46 -4.31 19.18 -26.20
CA GLY A 46 -3.60 18.20 -25.38
C GLY A 46 -4.39 16.92 -25.08
N LEU A 47 -5.56 16.69 -25.72
CA LEU A 47 -6.43 15.56 -25.45
C LEU A 47 -6.47 14.54 -26.60
N PRO A 48 -6.63 13.24 -26.30
CA PRO A 48 -6.66 12.65 -24.96
C PRO A 48 -5.25 12.52 -24.35
N TYR A 49 -5.15 12.49 -23.02
CA TYR A 49 -3.84 12.34 -22.38
C TYR A 49 -3.13 11.03 -22.77
N VAL A 50 -1.80 11.08 -22.81
CA VAL A 50 -0.90 9.97 -23.20
C VAL A 50 -0.01 9.53 -22.03
N LEU A 51 0.28 8.23 -21.98
CA LEU A 51 1.09 7.62 -20.93
C LEU A 51 2.57 7.99 -21.08
N ARG A 52 3.20 8.42 -20.00
CA ARG A 52 4.66 8.58 -19.84
C ARG A 52 5.10 7.84 -18.58
N ASP A 53 5.44 6.55 -18.73
CA ASP A 53 5.66 5.67 -17.59
C ASP A 53 6.77 6.17 -16.66
N GLY A 54 6.45 6.31 -15.37
CA GLY A 54 7.39 6.75 -14.34
C GLY A 54 7.54 8.27 -14.21
N GLU A 55 7.02 9.06 -15.15
CA GLU A 55 7.00 10.52 -15.14
C GLU A 55 5.70 11.04 -14.54
N THR A 56 5.74 11.50 -13.29
CA THR A 56 4.55 11.99 -12.57
C THR A 56 4.08 13.33 -13.14
N ASN A 57 2.84 13.39 -13.63
CA ASN A 57 2.20 14.65 -14.01
C ASN A 57 1.80 15.43 -12.73
N PRO A 58 2.35 16.65 -12.47
CA PRO A 58 2.01 17.42 -11.28
C PRO A 58 0.53 17.83 -11.22
N GLU A 59 -0.20 17.78 -12.33
CA GLU A 59 -1.63 18.06 -12.37
C GLU A 59 -2.46 17.12 -11.47
N ILE A 60 -1.93 15.96 -11.09
CA ILE A 60 -2.60 15.11 -10.09
C ILE A 60 -2.90 15.87 -8.79
N HIS A 61 -2.13 16.90 -8.46
CA HIS A 61 -2.33 17.73 -7.26
C HIS A 61 -3.50 18.70 -7.38
N SER A 62 -4.09 18.86 -8.57
CA SER A 62 -5.32 19.64 -8.75
C SER A 62 -6.55 18.98 -8.10
N ILE A 63 -6.48 17.65 -7.85
CA ILE A 63 -7.50 16.91 -7.11
C ILE A 63 -6.86 16.34 -5.84
N PRO A 64 -7.18 16.87 -4.65
CA PRO A 64 -6.41 16.60 -3.44
C PRO A 64 -6.73 15.25 -2.79
N ASP A 65 -7.81 14.55 -3.18
CA ASP A 65 -8.32 13.38 -2.45
C ASP A 65 -7.25 12.31 -2.21
N LYS A 66 -6.40 12.01 -3.19
CA LYS A 66 -5.27 11.07 -3.03
C LYS A 66 -4.28 11.51 -1.97
N ALA A 67 -3.84 12.77 -2.03
CA ALA A 67 -2.89 13.30 -1.07
C ALA A 67 -3.51 13.41 0.34
N ASN A 68 -4.78 13.82 0.41
CA ASN A 68 -5.53 13.91 1.66
C ASN A 68 -5.69 12.53 2.31
N PHE A 69 -6.04 11.51 1.52
CA PHE A 69 -6.20 10.15 2.00
C PHE A 69 -4.89 9.55 2.53
N GLN A 70 -3.81 9.68 1.76
CA GLN A 70 -2.48 9.19 2.16
C GLN A 70 -1.98 9.91 3.43
N ARG A 71 -2.18 11.22 3.52
CA ARG A 71 -1.85 12.00 4.72
C ARG A 71 -2.67 11.55 5.92
N LEU A 72 -3.97 11.32 5.75
CA LEU A 72 -4.84 10.84 6.80
C LEU A 72 -4.40 9.48 7.32
N LEU A 73 -4.21 8.49 6.44
CA LEU A 73 -3.79 7.14 6.85
C LEU A 73 -2.42 7.14 7.54
N GLY A 74 -1.44 7.88 7.01
CA GLY A 74 -0.15 8.05 7.68
C GLY A 74 -0.28 8.69 9.06
N ALA A 75 -1.12 9.73 9.19
CA ALA A 75 -1.31 10.42 10.46
C ALA A 75 -1.99 9.55 11.51
N VAL A 76 -3.07 8.83 11.15
CA VAL A 76 -3.79 7.98 12.11
C VAL A 76 -2.92 6.84 12.62
N SER A 77 -2.07 6.23 11.78
CA SER A 77 -1.14 5.18 12.19
C SER A 77 -0.07 5.71 13.15
N VAL A 78 0.54 6.86 12.86
CA VAL A 78 1.53 7.49 13.75
C VAL A 78 0.91 7.87 15.11
N LEU A 79 -0.29 8.45 15.09
CA LEU A 79 -1.01 8.82 16.31
C LEU A 79 -1.43 7.59 17.13
N ALA A 80 -1.92 6.53 16.46
CA ALA A 80 -2.30 5.28 17.12
C ALA A 80 -1.11 4.60 17.81
N LEU A 81 0.06 4.60 17.16
CA LEU A 81 1.28 4.09 17.77
C LEU A 81 1.75 4.96 18.94
N ALA A 82 1.71 6.29 18.80
CA ALA A 82 2.04 7.18 19.90
C ALA A 82 1.13 6.95 21.11
N TYR A 83 -0.18 6.76 20.88
CA TYR A 83 -1.11 6.35 21.93
C TYR A 83 -0.71 5.01 22.54
N PHE A 84 -0.51 3.96 21.72
CA PHE A 84 -0.21 2.61 22.20
C PHE A 84 1.04 2.55 23.11
N TYR A 85 2.09 3.31 22.81
CA TYR A 85 3.31 3.32 23.61
C TYR A 85 3.28 4.24 24.83
N THR A 86 2.33 5.18 24.91
CA THR A 86 2.34 6.21 25.97
C THR A 86 1.08 6.28 26.80
N ASP A 87 0.03 5.57 26.41
CA ASP A 87 -1.32 5.66 26.96
C ASP A 87 -1.89 7.10 26.99
N ASN A 88 -1.29 8.04 26.23
CA ASN A 88 -1.73 9.43 26.19
C ASN A 88 -2.90 9.60 25.21
N GLU A 89 -4.10 9.74 25.78
CA GLU A 89 -5.36 9.84 25.04
C GLU A 89 -5.42 10.98 24.01
N VAL A 90 -4.64 12.06 24.17
CA VAL A 90 -4.64 13.17 23.21
C VAL A 90 -4.29 12.69 21.78
N TYR A 91 -3.43 11.68 21.64
CA TYR A 91 -3.13 11.09 20.33
C TYR A 91 -4.30 10.25 19.79
N ALA A 92 -4.94 9.46 20.63
CA ALA A 92 -6.10 8.66 20.24
C ALA A 92 -7.31 9.55 19.91
N GLU A 93 -7.52 10.65 20.62
CA GLU A 93 -8.53 11.66 20.33
C GLU A 93 -8.36 12.23 18.92
N LYS A 94 -7.15 12.68 18.58
CA LYS A 94 -6.86 13.21 17.24
C LYS A 94 -7.02 12.15 16.15
N SER A 95 -6.52 10.93 16.40
CA SER A 95 -6.65 9.81 15.45
C SER A 95 -8.12 9.45 15.21
N THR A 96 -8.91 9.37 16.29
CA THR A 96 -10.35 9.09 16.23
C THR A 96 -11.10 10.19 15.48
N ALA A 97 -10.76 11.46 15.70
CA ALA A 97 -11.37 12.58 14.96
C ALA A 97 -11.12 12.50 13.45
N MET A 98 -9.90 12.14 13.04
CA MET A 98 -9.56 11.91 11.63
C MET A 98 -10.34 10.74 11.04
N LEU A 99 -10.39 9.61 11.75
CA LEU A 99 -11.17 8.43 11.33
C LEU A 99 -12.66 8.75 11.17
N ARG A 100 -13.24 9.48 12.13
CA ARG A 100 -14.65 9.93 12.05
C ARG A 100 -14.87 10.80 10.82
N ALA A 101 -14.00 11.78 10.58
CA ALA A 101 -14.16 12.70 9.46
C ALA A 101 -14.13 11.96 8.10
N TRP A 102 -13.26 10.97 7.94
CA TRP A 102 -13.13 10.28 6.65
C TRP A 102 -14.14 9.15 6.44
N PHE A 103 -14.50 8.40 7.49
CA PHE A 103 -15.27 7.16 7.32
C PHE A 103 -16.71 7.25 7.85
N VAL A 104 -17.01 8.18 8.76
CA VAL A 104 -18.24 8.13 9.57
C VAL A 104 -19.13 9.35 9.38
N ASN A 105 -18.56 10.56 9.52
CA ASN A 105 -19.33 11.80 9.54
C ASN A 105 -20.07 11.99 8.20
N PRO A 106 -21.42 12.03 8.18
CA PRO A 106 -22.18 12.14 6.94
C PRO A 106 -21.87 13.39 6.13
N GLU A 107 -21.35 14.46 6.73
CA GLU A 107 -20.99 15.70 6.03
C GLU A 107 -19.65 15.62 5.29
N THR A 108 -18.78 14.67 5.67
CA THR A 108 -17.39 14.64 5.18
C THR A 108 -16.90 13.27 4.73
N ARG A 109 -17.65 12.19 5.02
CA ARG A 109 -17.21 10.81 4.77
C ARG A 109 -16.97 10.53 3.29
N MET A 110 -16.04 9.66 2.99
CA MET A 110 -15.88 9.10 1.64
C MET A 110 -16.93 8.04 1.38
N ASN A 111 -17.54 8.03 0.19
CA ASN A 111 -18.35 6.90 -0.26
C ASN A 111 -17.44 5.66 -0.47
N PRO A 112 -17.86 4.45 -0.08
CA PRO A 112 -17.01 3.25 -0.13
C PRO A 112 -16.88 2.68 -1.56
N ASN A 113 -16.38 3.49 -2.50
CA ASN A 113 -16.12 3.11 -3.89
C ASN A 113 -14.96 3.94 -4.48
N LEU A 114 -14.41 3.49 -5.60
CA LEU A 114 -13.39 4.21 -6.37
C LEU A 114 -13.79 4.34 -7.84
N ASN A 115 -15.04 4.72 -8.09
CA ASN A 115 -15.56 4.85 -9.45
C ASN A 115 -14.78 5.89 -10.28
N PHE A 116 -14.25 6.94 -9.64
CA PHE A 116 -13.59 8.07 -10.30
C PHE A 116 -12.09 8.20 -9.96
N ALA A 117 -11.48 7.12 -9.48
CA ALA A 117 -10.06 7.09 -9.17
C ALA A 117 -9.21 6.91 -10.44
N GLN A 118 -8.10 7.64 -10.51
CA GLN A 118 -7.16 7.67 -11.62
C GLN A 118 -7.82 7.89 -12.99
N ALA A 119 -8.73 8.87 -13.07
CA ALA A 119 -9.30 9.33 -14.32
C ALA A 119 -8.20 9.74 -15.31
N VAL A 120 -8.47 9.52 -16.61
CA VAL A 120 -7.58 9.95 -17.69
C VAL A 120 -8.33 10.94 -18.57
N LYS A 121 -7.90 12.21 -18.54
CA LYS A 121 -8.56 13.30 -19.28
C LYS A 121 -8.66 12.97 -20.77
N GLY A 122 -9.87 13.11 -21.31
CA GLY A 122 -10.22 12.77 -22.69
C GLY A 122 -10.37 11.26 -22.97
N LYS A 123 -10.29 10.38 -21.97
CA LYS A 123 -10.45 8.92 -22.15
C LYS A 123 -11.50 8.30 -21.24
N ASN A 124 -11.46 8.57 -19.94
CA ASN A 124 -12.35 7.96 -18.96
C ASN A 124 -12.40 8.79 -17.67
N ASP A 125 -13.44 8.53 -16.89
CA ASP A 125 -13.70 9.22 -15.61
C ASP A 125 -13.08 8.51 -14.40
N GLY A 126 -12.51 7.33 -14.61
CA GLY A 126 -11.87 6.50 -13.59
C GLY A 126 -11.36 5.21 -14.21
N THR A 127 -10.42 4.55 -13.53
CA THR A 127 -9.80 3.32 -14.01
C THR A 127 -9.70 2.28 -12.89
N LYS A 128 -9.66 1.00 -13.27
CA LYS A 128 -9.35 -0.10 -12.36
C LYS A 128 -8.08 0.13 -11.53
N SER A 129 -7.05 0.71 -12.16
CA SER A 129 -5.76 1.02 -11.55
C SER A 129 -5.84 2.05 -10.43
N GLY A 130 -6.95 2.79 -10.33
CA GLY A 130 -7.21 3.72 -9.23
C GLY A 130 -7.29 3.06 -7.87
N ILE A 131 -7.54 1.75 -7.78
CA ILE A 131 -7.57 1.01 -6.51
C ILE A 131 -6.21 1.07 -5.78
N ILE A 132 -5.10 1.17 -6.51
CA ILE A 132 -3.77 1.30 -5.91
C ILE A 132 -3.60 2.61 -5.10
N ASP A 133 -4.42 3.63 -5.35
CA ASP A 133 -4.34 4.90 -4.63
C ASP A 133 -4.61 4.74 -3.13
N VAL A 134 -5.43 3.74 -2.76
CA VAL A 134 -5.85 3.48 -1.38
C VAL A 134 -5.16 2.29 -0.73
N ARG A 135 -4.10 1.74 -1.33
CA ARG A 135 -3.41 0.52 -0.86
C ARG A 135 -2.99 0.56 0.63
N GLU A 136 -2.69 1.75 1.16
CA GLU A 136 -2.31 1.94 2.57
C GLU A 136 -3.43 1.56 3.55
N LEU A 137 -4.69 1.41 3.09
CA LEU A 137 -5.79 0.86 3.88
C LEU A 137 -5.49 -0.52 4.46
N VAL A 138 -4.53 -1.25 3.89
CA VAL A 138 -4.03 -2.51 4.46
C VAL A 138 -3.59 -2.36 5.92
N LYS A 139 -3.13 -1.16 6.34
CA LYS A 139 -2.69 -0.85 7.71
C LYS A 139 -3.81 -0.39 8.65
N LEU A 140 -5.02 -0.15 8.12
CA LEU A 140 -6.16 0.31 8.92
C LEU A 140 -6.54 -0.69 10.03
N PRO A 141 -6.60 -2.02 9.80
CA PRO A 141 -7.00 -2.96 10.84
C PRO A 141 -6.06 -2.93 12.06
N GLU A 142 -4.75 -2.86 11.81
CA GLU A 142 -3.73 -2.71 12.86
C GLU A 142 -3.88 -1.38 13.59
N THR A 143 -4.05 -0.28 12.85
CA THR A 143 -4.27 1.06 13.43
C THR A 143 -5.47 1.06 14.38
N MET A 144 -6.57 0.42 13.98
CA MET A 144 -7.79 0.30 14.80
C MET A 144 -7.57 -0.60 16.03
N ALA A 145 -6.73 -1.64 15.93
CA ALA A 145 -6.37 -2.50 17.05
C ALA A 145 -5.51 -1.77 18.09
N LEU A 146 -4.54 -0.96 17.66
CA LEU A 146 -3.69 -0.14 18.53
C LEU A 146 -4.49 0.88 19.35
N LEU A 147 -5.54 1.45 18.75
CA LEU A 147 -6.50 2.34 19.44
C LEU A 147 -7.53 1.57 20.29
N GLY A 148 -7.47 0.24 20.33
CA GLY A 148 -8.51 -0.62 20.87
C GLY A 148 -8.88 -0.34 22.33
N LYS A 149 -7.90 0.10 23.13
CA LYS A 149 -8.05 0.45 24.56
C LYS A 149 -8.45 1.91 24.82
N SER A 150 -8.46 2.76 23.78
CA SER A 150 -8.79 4.18 23.96
C SER A 150 -10.25 4.33 24.36
N SER A 151 -10.47 5.21 25.33
CA SER A 151 -11.80 5.64 25.75
C SER A 151 -12.50 6.51 24.70
N THR A 152 -11.74 7.13 23.79
CA THR A 152 -12.28 8.05 22.77
C THR A 152 -12.81 7.31 21.53
N LEU A 153 -12.18 6.20 21.16
CA LEU A 153 -12.62 5.36 20.04
C LEU A 153 -13.77 4.45 20.49
N THR A 154 -15.00 4.94 20.34
CA THR A 154 -16.19 4.25 20.84
C THR A 154 -16.48 2.96 20.06
N GLY A 155 -17.28 2.07 20.66
CA GLY A 155 -17.78 0.89 19.96
C GLY A 155 -18.62 1.23 18.71
N GLN A 156 -19.29 2.39 18.69
CA GLN A 156 -20.04 2.86 17.54
C GLN A 156 -19.12 3.29 16.40
N ASP A 157 -18.02 3.99 16.70
CA ASP A 157 -17.02 4.37 15.70
C ASP A 157 -16.40 3.13 15.05
N LYS A 158 -16.00 2.15 15.88
CA LYS A 158 -15.43 0.88 15.39
C LYS A 158 -16.39 0.17 14.44
N LYS A 159 -17.67 0.06 14.81
CA LYS A 159 -18.71 -0.55 13.96
C LYS A 159 -18.94 0.24 12.66
N ALA A 160 -18.91 1.57 12.71
CA ALA A 160 -19.11 2.40 11.53
C ALA A 160 -17.96 2.27 10.53
N VAL A 161 -16.70 2.30 11.01
CA VAL A 161 -15.52 2.08 10.16
C VAL A 161 -15.52 0.64 9.60
N GLN A 162 -15.87 -0.35 10.43
CA GLN A 162 -15.99 -1.74 9.99
C GLN A 162 -17.07 -1.92 8.91
N ALA A 163 -18.23 -1.26 9.06
CA ALA A 163 -19.30 -1.28 8.05
C ALA A 163 -18.84 -0.63 6.74
N TRP A 164 -18.15 0.51 6.81
CA TRP A 164 -17.56 1.15 5.63
C TRP A 164 -16.59 0.23 4.90
N CYS A 165 -15.71 -0.46 5.62
CA CYS A 165 -14.79 -1.45 5.04
C CYS A 165 -15.53 -2.64 4.41
N ALA A 166 -16.64 -3.08 5.02
CA ALA A 166 -17.46 -4.18 4.49
C ALA A 166 -18.17 -3.78 3.19
N GLU A 167 -18.68 -2.55 3.10
CA GLU A 167 -19.27 -1.97 1.88
C GLU A 167 -18.21 -1.78 0.79
N PHE A 168 -17.02 -1.27 1.13
CA PHE A 168 -15.96 -1.07 0.16
C PHE A 168 -15.41 -2.39 -0.38
N LEU A 169 -15.29 -3.40 0.48
CA LEU A 169 -14.94 -4.76 0.06
C LEU A 169 -15.98 -5.32 -0.90
N GLU A 170 -17.28 -5.13 -0.63
CA GLU A 170 -18.33 -5.57 -1.56
C GLU A 170 -18.18 -4.90 -2.93
N TRP A 171 -17.94 -3.59 -2.95
CA TRP A 171 -17.67 -2.87 -4.20
C TRP A 171 -16.43 -3.39 -4.92
N LEU A 172 -15.34 -3.69 -4.21
CA LEU A 172 -14.14 -4.28 -4.82
C LEU A 172 -14.45 -5.63 -5.49
N LEU A 173 -15.20 -6.50 -4.82
CA LEU A 173 -15.47 -7.86 -5.32
C LEU A 173 -16.50 -7.89 -6.47
N THR A 174 -17.39 -6.90 -6.56
CA THR A 174 -18.53 -6.92 -7.49
C THR A 174 -18.50 -5.87 -8.59
N SER A 175 -17.79 -4.75 -8.39
CA SER A 175 -17.71 -3.69 -9.40
C SER A 175 -16.82 -4.09 -10.58
N LYS A 176 -17.08 -3.50 -11.75
CA LYS A 176 -16.24 -3.68 -12.93
C LYS A 176 -14.77 -3.34 -12.65
N ASN A 177 -14.50 -2.17 -12.06
CA ASN A 177 -13.15 -1.73 -11.75
C ASN A 177 -12.44 -2.69 -10.79
N GLY A 178 -13.13 -3.12 -9.73
CA GLY A 178 -12.59 -4.07 -8.76
C GLY A 178 -12.28 -5.44 -9.37
N GLN A 179 -13.21 -5.99 -10.15
CA GLN A 179 -12.99 -7.26 -10.84
C GLN A 179 -11.83 -7.19 -11.84
N GLU A 180 -11.73 -6.13 -12.65
CA GLU A 180 -10.64 -5.99 -13.62
C GLU A 180 -9.27 -5.76 -12.98
N GLU A 181 -9.22 -5.10 -11.81
CA GLU A 181 -7.98 -4.91 -11.04
C GLU A 181 -7.55 -6.22 -10.36
N GLY A 182 -8.49 -6.98 -9.80
CA GLY A 182 -8.21 -8.29 -9.22
C GLY A 182 -7.66 -9.30 -10.23
N GLN A 183 -7.85 -9.08 -11.53
CA GLN A 183 -7.27 -9.89 -12.61
C GLN A 183 -5.94 -9.34 -13.15
N ALA A 184 -5.41 -8.24 -12.61
CA ALA A 184 -4.15 -7.68 -13.05
C ALA A 184 -2.99 -8.65 -12.79
N ALA A 185 -2.17 -8.92 -13.80
CA ALA A 185 -1.08 -9.89 -13.72
C ALA A 185 0.19 -9.34 -13.05
N ASN A 186 0.29 -8.03 -12.84
CA ASN A 186 1.44 -7.34 -12.22
C ASN A 186 1.13 -6.91 -10.78
N ASN A 187 1.97 -6.05 -10.20
CA ASN A 187 1.84 -5.51 -8.84
C ASN A 187 0.45 -5.00 -8.44
N HIS A 188 -0.37 -4.52 -9.39
CA HIS A 188 -1.75 -4.12 -9.11
C HIS A 188 -2.60 -5.27 -8.55
N GLY A 189 -2.45 -6.48 -9.11
CA GLY A 189 -3.17 -7.65 -8.62
C GLY A 189 -2.71 -8.09 -7.24
N THR A 190 -1.43 -7.95 -6.95
CA THR A 190 -0.86 -8.24 -5.62
C THR A 190 -1.41 -7.29 -4.57
N TRP A 191 -1.39 -5.98 -4.85
CA TRP A 191 -1.93 -4.99 -3.91
C TRP A 191 -3.46 -5.06 -3.77
N TYR A 192 -4.18 -5.47 -4.83
CA TYR A 192 -5.60 -5.76 -4.74
C TYR A 192 -5.87 -6.93 -3.78
N ASP A 193 -5.10 -8.02 -3.89
CA ASP A 193 -5.22 -9.18 -3.01
C ASP A 193 -4.89 -8.81 -1.55
N ALA A 194 -3.84 -8.01 -1.31
CA ALA A 194 -3.50 -7.48 0.01
C ALA A 194 -4.65 -6.64 0.61
N LEU A 195 -5.17 -5.68 -0.17
CA LEU A 195 -6.24 -4.77 0.24
C LEU A 195 -7.53 -5.53 0.58
N THR A 196 -8.00 -6.39 -0.32
CA THR A 196 -9.23 -7.15 -0.11
C THR A 196 -9.12 -8.12 1.06
N THR A 197 -7.96 -8.74 1.27
CA THR A 197 -7.70 -9.60 2.44
C THR A 197 -7.76 -8.80 3.73
N ALA A 198 -7.07 -7.66 3.81
CA ALA A 198 -7.06 -6.81 4.99
C ALA A 198 -8.47 -6.31 5.35
N LEU A 199 -9.24 -5.87 4.35
CA LEU A 199 -10.62 -5.43 4.53
C LEU A 199 -11.53 -6.60 4.96
N ALA A 200 -11.36 -7.79 4.39
CA ALA A 200 -12.16 -8.97 4.76
C ALA A 200 -11.91 -9.40 6.20
N LEU A 201 -10.65 -9.42 6.64
CA LEU A 201 -10.29 -9.72 8.02
C LEU A 201 -10.87 -8.69 8.99
N TYR A 202 -10.77 -7.40 8.66
CA TYR A 202 -11.30 -6.34 9.50
C TYR A 202 -12.82 -6.31 9.55
N ALA A 203 -13.49 -6.59 8.44
CA ALA A 203 -14.95 -6.70 8.34
C ALA A 203 -15.52 -7.99 8.96
N ASP A 204 -14.70 -8.79 9.66
CA ASP A 204 -15.05 -10.09 10.25
C ASP A 204 -15.62 -11.10 9.24
N LYS A 205 -15.20 -11.00 7.96
CA LYS A 205 -15.55 -11.93 6.88
C LYS A 205 -14.47 -12.99 6.71
N LYS A 206 -14.24 -13.80 7.75
CA LYS A 206 -13.11 -14.74 7.84
C LYS A 206 -13.06 -15.76 6.69
N GLU A 207 -14.20 -16.30 6.28
CA GLU A 207 -14.27 -17.25 5.17
C GLU A 207 -13.83 -16.59 3.85
N ALA A 208 -14.31 -15.37 3.59
CA ALA A 208 -13.93 -14.60 2.41
C ALA A 208 -12.42 -14.27 2.42
N ALA A 209 -11.88 -13.84 3.57
CA ALA A 209 -10.45 -13.60 3.72
C ALA A 209 -9.63 -14.87 3.39
N GLY A 210 -10.02 -16.03 3.95
CA GLY A 210 -9.34 -17.29 3.67
C GLY A 210 -9.40 -17.70 2.19
N LEU A 211 -10.49 -17.42 1.49
CA LEU A 211 -10.60 -17.68 0.04
C LEU A 211 -9.70 -16.74 -0.78
N LEU A 212 -9.68 -15.45 -0.45
CA LEU A 212 -8.81 -14.46 -1.10
C LEU A 212 -7.33 -14.83 -0.94
N ILE A 213 -6.90 -15.13 0.29
CA ILE A 213 -5.54 -15.56 0.62
C ILE A 213 -5.14 -16.79 -0.20
N ARG A 214 -6.00 -17.82 -0.25
CA ARG A 214 -5.70 -19.05 -0.98
C ARG A 214 -5.59 -18.82 -2.48
N LYS A 215 -6.46 -17.97 -3.04
CA LYS A 215 -6.39 -17.60 -4.45
C LYS A 215 -5.09 -16.86 -4.78
N SER A 216 -4.55 -16.08 -3.86
CA SER A 216 -3.29 -15.37 -4.08
C SER A 216 -2.10 -16.31 -4.32
N TYR A 217 -2.07 -17.53 -3.78
CA TYR A 217 -0.98 -18.47 -4.08
C TYR A 217 -0.83 -18.75 -5.58
N ASP A 218 -1.93 -18.85 -6.32
CA ASP A 218 -1.89 -19.11 -7.77
C ASP A 218 -1.19 -17.98 -8.55
N ARG A 219 -1.22 -16.75 -8.02
CA ARG A 219 -0.59 -15.57 -8.65
C ARG A 219 0.94 -15.57 -8.52
N ILE A 220 1.53 -16.31 -7.58
CA ILE A 220 2.99 -16.50 -7.49
C ILE A 220 3.51 -17.10 -8.80
N ALA A 221 2.81 -18.10 -9.35
CA ALA A 221 3.19 -18.75 -10.60
C ALA A 221 3.11 -17.81 -11.82
N ILE A 222 2.25 -16.78 -11.76
CA ILE A 222 2.06 -15.79 -12.83
C ILE A 222 3.15 -14.72 -12.79
N GLN A 223 3.54 -14.29 -11.59
CA GLN A 223 4.38 -13.10 -11.41
C GLN A 223 5.86 -13.37 -11.25
N ILE A 224 6.23 -14.55 -10.75
CA ILE A 224 7.61 -14.85 -10.35
C ILE A 224 8.12 -15.97 -11.23
N GLU A 225 9.28 -15.78 -11.85
CA GLU A 225 9.98 -16.82 -12.61
C GLU A 225 10.76 -17.77 -11.69
N PRO A 226 11.18 -18.96 -12.17
CA PRO A 226 11.95 -19.92 -11.40
C PRO A 226 13.26 -19.37 -10.80
N ASP A 227 13.80 -18.30 -11.37
CA ASP A 227 15.00 -17.60 -10.91
C ASP A 227 14.71 -16.36 -10.04
N GLY A 228 13.44 -16.07 -9.76
CA GLY A 228 13.00 -14.93 -8.95
C GLY A 228 12.65 -13.66 -9.74
N ARG A 229 12.88 -13.62 -11.07
CA ARG A 229 12.54 -12.43 -11.85
C ARG A 229 11.03 -12.16 -11.88
N GLN A 230 10.69 -10.87 -11.90
CA GLN A 230 9.32 -10.39 -11.98
C GLN A 230 9.08 -9.70 -13.33
N LEU A 231 8.85 -10.46 -14.39
CA LEU A 231 9.00 -9.98 -15.78
C LEU A 231 8.11 -8.78 -16.14
N LEU A 232 6.93 -8.64 -15.54
CA LEU A 232 6.05 -7.49 -15.80
C LEU A 232 6.55 -6.22 -15.13
N GLU A 233 7.22 -6.35 -13.98
CA GLU A 233 7.83 -5.22 -13.28
C GLU A 233 9.12 -4.79 -13.96
N LEU A 234 9.89 -5.75 -14.53
CA LEU A 234 11.12 -5.46 -15.27
C LEU A 234 10.91 -4.70 -16.59
N LYS A 235 9.69 -4.66 -17.11
CA LYS A 235 9.33 -3.87 -18.30
C LYS A 235 9.15 -2.37 -18.01
N ARG A 236 9.13 -1.97 -16.74
CA ARG A 236 8.81 -0.61 -16.32
C ARG A 236 10.03 0.30 -16.35
N THR A 237 9.81 1.60 -16.45
CA THR A 237 10.91 2.59 -16.42
C THR A 237 11.59 2.67 -15.05
N LYS A 238 10.91 2.20 -13.99
CA LYS A 238 11.41 2.03 -12.62
C LYS A 238 11.43 0.55 -12.23
N ALA A 239 12.05 -0.29 -13.06
CA ALA A 239 11.98 -1.75 -12.98
C ALA A 239 12.31 -2.32 -11.59
N LEU A 240 13.37 -1.81 -10.98
CA LEU A 240 13.78 -2.23 -9.64
C LEU A 240 12.76 -1.78 -8.59
N GLY A 241 12.31 -0.53 -8.67
CA GLY A 241 11.29 0.01 -7.77
C GLY A 241 9.99 -0.78 -7.83
N TYR A 242 9.51 -1.14 -9.02
CA TYR A 242 8.31 -1.96 -9.16
C TYR A 242 8.48 -3.40 -8.66
N SER A 243 9.68 -3.97 -8.79
CA SER A 243 9.98 -5.31 -8.26
C SER A 243 9.97 -5.33 -6.72
N LEU A 244 10.47 -4.27 -6.08
CA LEU A 244 10.39 -4.10 -4.63
C LEU A 244 8.95 -3.81 -4.19
N PHE A 245 8.25 -2.92 -4.90
CA PHE A 245 6.86 -2.57 -4.64
C PHE A 245 5.90 -3.76 -4.74
N ASN A 246 6.15 -4.69 -5.66
CA ASN A 246 5.38 -5.93 -5.74
C ASN A 246 5.67 -6.87 -4.58
N LEU A 247 6.95 -7.01 -4.18
CA LEU A 247 7.34 -7.82 -3.02
C LEU A 247 6.75 -7.28 -1.71
N GLU A 248 6.66 -5.97 -1.54
CA GLU A 248 5.99 -5.32 -0.41
C GLU A 248 4.53 -5.80 -0.30
N GLY A 249 3.78 -5.76 -1.41
CA GLY A 249 2.41 -6.27 -1.45
C GLY A 249 2.33 -7.76 -1.10
N TRP A 250 3.27 -8.58 -1.60
CA TRP A 250 3.34 -10.01 -1.28
C TRP A 250 3.62 -10.27 0.20
N PHE A 251 4.50 -9.49 0.82
CA PHE A 251 4.80 -9.64 2.23
C PHE A 251 3.65 -9.19 3.11
N ALA A 252 2.93 -8.13 2.72
CA ALA A 252 1.67 -7.76 3.35
C ALA A 252 0.65 -8.92 3.32
N ILE A 253 0.48 -9.59 2.17
CA ILE A 253 -0.39 -10.79 2.08
C ILE A 253 0.12 -11.89 3.02
N GLY A 254 1.42 -12.17 3.04
CA GLY A 254 2.01 -13.19 3.92
C GLY A 254 1.76 -12.93 5.40
N LEU A 255 1.91 -11.68 5.85
CA LEU A 255 1.69 -11.27 7.23
C LEU A 255 0.19 -11.37 7.60
N LEU A 256 -0.69 -10.93 6.71
CA LEU A 256 -2.14 -11.08 6.87
C LEU A 256 -2.53 -12.56 6.95
N ALA A 257 -2.00 -13.39 6.05
CA ALA A 257 -2.26 -14.84 6.03
C ALA A 257 -1.82 -15.51 7.33
N ARG A 258 -0.64 -15.16 7.85
CA ARG A 258 -0.15 -15.63 9.16
C ARG A 258 -1.08 -15.21 10.29
N SER A 259 -1.51 -13.95 10.32
CA SER A 259 -2.44 -13.46 11.35
C SER A 259 -3.79 -14.20 11.32
N ALA A 260 -4.21 -14.64 10.13
CA ALA A 260 -5.43 -15.39 9.91
C ALA A 260 -5.27 -16.92 10.08
N GLY A 261 -4.05 -17.41 10.37
CA GLY A 261 -3.76 -18.84 10.43
C GLY A 261 -4.01 -19.57 9.10
N CYS A 262 -3.83 -18.88 7.97
CA CYS A 262 -4.10 -19.41 6.64
C CYS A 262 -2.80 -19.82 5.93
N THR A 263 -2.84 -21.00 5.31
CA THR A 263 -1.77 -21.55 4.47
C THR A 263 -2.33 -22.05 3.14
N ASP A 264 -1.46 -22.42 2.22
CA ASP A 264 -1.85 -23.07 0.98
C ASP A 264 -2.54 -24.42 1.26
N LEU A 265 -3.68 -24.67 0.63
CA LEU A 265 -4.46 -25.88 0.87
C LEU A 265 -3.82 -27.15 0.30
N LYS A 266 -2.97 -27.02 -0.73
CA LYS A 266 -2.39 -28.17 -1.42
C LYS A 266 -1.14 -28.67 -0.69
N THR A 267 -0.33 -27.75 -0.18
CA THR A 267 0.98 -28.04 0.41
C THR A 267 1.02 -27.85 1.93
N GLY A 268 0.08 -27.11 2.51
CA GLY A 268 0.11 -26.69 3.91
C GLY A 268 1.17 -25.61 4.21
N GLN A 269 1.86 -25.08 3.20
CA GLN A 269 2.95 -24.12 3.35
C GLN A 269 2.44 -22.68 3.52
N ASP A 270 3.15 -21.88 4.30
CA ASP A 270 2.94 -20.43 4.33
C ASP A 270 3.57 -19.74 3.12
N PHE A 271 3.29 -18.46 2.91
CA PHE A 271 3.81 -17.71 1.75
C PHE A 271 5.34 -17.65 1.66
N TRP A 272 6.04 -17.72 2.80
CA TRP A 272 7.50 -17.64 2.81
C TRP A 272 8.14 -18.95 2.35
N THR A 273 7.59 -20.08 2.82
CA THR A 273 8.08 -21.43 2.53
C THR A 273 7.49 -22.03 1.26
N TYR A 274 6.39 -21.47 0.75
CA TYR A 274 5.73 -21.94 -0.45
C TYR A 274 6.61 -21.84 -1.70
N GLN A 275 6.50 -22.86 -2.54
CA GLN A 275 7.19 -22.91 -3.82
C GLN A 275 6.37 -23.72 -4.85
N THR A 276 6.33 -23.26 -6.10
CA THR A 276 5.78 -24.05 -7.21
C THR A 276 6.68 -25.22 -7.58
N ASN A 277 6.18 -26.21 -8.33
CA ASN A 277 6.97 -27.38 -8.76
C ASN A 277 8.24 -27.01 -9.55
N ASP A 278 8.21 -25.92 -10.32
CA ASP A 278 9.36 -25.41 -11.08
C ASP A 278 10.20 -24.39 -10.29
N GLY A 279 9.85 -24.15 -9.02
CA GLY A 279 10.71 -23.45 -8.08
C GLY A 279 10.40 -21.96 -7.87
N ARG A 280 9.28 -21.42 -8.35
CA ARG A 280 8.90 -20.00 -8.18
C ARG A 280 8.49 -19.75 -6.72
N SER A 281 9.05 -18.73 -6.07
CA SER A 281 8.73 -18.38 -4.68
C SER A 281 9.06 -16.94 -4.34
N LEU A 282 8.42 -16.40 -3.29
CA LEU A 282 8.71 -15.06 -2.78
C LEU A 282 10.17 -14.93 -2.33
N LYS A 283 10.70 -15.96 -1.68
CA LYS A 283 12.11 -16.01 -1.25
C LYS A 283 13.06 -15.82 -2.44
N LYS A 284 12.85 -16.54 -3.55
CA LYS A 284 13.69 -16.37 -4.75
C LYS A 284 13.56 -14.98 -5.35
N ALA A 285 12.36 -14.42 -5.39
CA ALA A 285 12.17 -13.06 -5.89
C ALA A 285 12.91 -12.01 -5.05
N LEU A 286 12.88 -12.14 -3.73
CA LEU A 286 13.68 -11.28 -2.84
C LEU A 286 15.18 -11.51 -3.05
N GLU A 287 15.64 -12.76 -3.05
CA GLU A 287 17.06 -13.10 -3.24
C GLU A 287 17.62 -12.61 -4.58
N TRP A 288 16.80 -12.61 -5.63
CA TRP A 288 17.17 -12.09 -6.93
C TRP A 288 17.30 -10.57 -6.95
N VAL A 289 16.35 -9.84 -6.35
CA VAL A 289 16.32 -8.36 -6.43
C VAL A 289 17.31 -7.69 -5.46
N LEU A 290 17.59 -8.35 -4.33
CA LEU A 290 18.29 -7.76 -3.20
C LEU A 290 19.74 -7.33 -3.47
N PRO A 291 20.59 -8.09 -4.23
CA PRO A 291 21.94 -7.65 -4.56
C PRO A 291 21.96 -6.33 -5.33
N PHE A 292 20.95 -6.10 -6.17
CA PHE A 292 20.79 -4.85 -6.90
C PHE A 292 20.34 -3.75 -5.94
N ALA A 293 19.23 -3.95 -5.22
CA ALA A 293 18.69 -2.96 -4.28
C ALA A 293 19.72 -2.46 -3.24
N LEU A 294 20.53 -3.36 -2.67
CA LEU A 294 21.59 -3.01 -1.72
C LEU A 294 22.80 -2.32 -2.38
N GLY A 295 23.06 -2.60 -3.65
CA GLY A 295 24.15 -2.01 -4.43
C GLY A 295 23.85 -0.61 -4.97
N HIS A 296 22.62 -0.11 -4.80
CA HIS A 296 22.14 1.14 -5.37
C HIS A 296 22.01 2.25 -4.32
N GLY A 297 23.09 3.02 -4.19
CA GLY A 297 23.11 4.30 -3.45
C GLY A 297 23.89 5.40 -4.18
N GLN A 298 24.19 5.21 -5.48
CA GLN A 298 25.17 6.00 -6.25
C GLN A 298 24.60 6.58 -7.58
N GLY A 299 23.29 6.88 -7.61
CA GLY A 299 22.64 7.55 -8.75
C GLY A 299 22.03 6.63 -9.81
N GLU A 300 21.13 7.18 -10.62
CA GLU A 300 20.23 6.46 -11.55
C GLU A 300 20.98 5.65 -12.63
N LYS A 301 22.04 6.23 -13.21
CA LYS A 301 22.80 5.60 -14.32
C LYS A 301 23.58 4.37 -13.88
N GLU A 302 24.23 4.45 -12.72
CA GLU A 302 24.96 3.31 -12.14
C GLU A 302 24.00 2.21 -11.71
N ALA A 303 22.79 2.60 -11.29
CA ALA A 303 21.77 1.65 -10.93
C ALA A 303 21.29 0.81 -12.12
N ALA A 304 20.89 1.48 -13.20
CA ALA A 304 20.49 0.82 -14.43
C ALA A 304 21.61 -0.04 -15.04
N ALA A 305 22.86 0.42 -15.02
CA ALA A 305 23.99 -0.30 -15.62
C ALA A 305 24.30 -1.65 -14.94
N LYS A 306 24.23 -1.73 -13.61
CA LYS A 306 24.46 -2.99 -12.87
C LYS A 306 23.25 -3.91 -12.88
N PHE A 307 22.04 -3.35 -12.90
CA PHE A 307 20.79 -4.12 -12.89
C PHE A 307 20.40 -4.68 -14.26
N GLY A 308 20.78 -3.99 -15.34
CA GLY A 308 20.46 -4.38 -16.72
C GLY A 308 19.04 -4.04 -17.17
N PHE A 309 18.27 -3.31 -16.35
CA PHE A 309 16.91 -2.83 -16.66
C PHE A 309 16.75 -1.33 -16.34
N PRO A 310 15.76 -0.65 -16.94
CA PRO A 310 15.53 0.78 -16.68
C PRO A 310 15.23 1.07 -15.21
N GLN A 311 15.94 2.04 -14.63
CA GLN A 311 15.65 2.56 -13.30
C GLN A 311 15.89 4.07 -13.27
N ILE A 312 14.86 4.83 -13.68
CA ILE A 312 14.94 6.29 -13.87
C ILE A 312 14.83 7.10 -12.57
N LYS A 313 14.80 6.44 -11.40
CA LYS A 313 14.79 7.07 -10.07
C LYS A 313 15.60 6.22 -9.08
N PRO A 314 16.26 6.79 -8.07
CA PRO A 314 16.91 5.99 -7.03
C PRO A 314 15.89 5.16 -6.23
N ILE A 315 16.37 4.11 -5.56
CA ILE A 315 15.61 3.40 -4.54
C ILE A 315 15.81 4.12 -3.21
N GLU A 316 14.71 4.38 -2.51
CA GLU A 316 14.77 4.99 -1.20
C GLU A 316 15.19 3.94 -0.16
N LYS A 317 16.17 4.27 0.68
CA LYS A 317 16.67 3.34 1.72
C LYS A 317 15.57 2.90 2.67
N ARG A 318 14.63 3.80 2.95
CA ARG A 318 13.45 3.52 3.76
C ARG A 318 12.62 2.37 3.20
N GLU A 319 12.33 2.39 1.90
CA GLU A 319 11.54 1.34 1.23
C GLU A 319 12.23 -0.03 1.40
N LEU A 320 13.56 -0.06 1.21
CA LEU A 320 14.33 -1.29 1.38
C LEU A 320 14.38 -1.75 2.85
N TYR A 321 14.46 -0.82 3.80
CA TYR A 321 14.42 -1.11 5.23
C TYR A 321 13.10 -1.80 5.61
N CYS A 322 11.96 -1.21 5.23
CA CYS A 322 10.65 -1.78 5.54
C CYS A 322 10.47 -3.16 4.91
N LEU A 323 10.85 -3.32 3.64
CA LEU A 323 10.78 -4.60 2.95
C LEU A 323 11.61 -5.70 3.63
N LEU A 324 12.80 -5.37 4.12
CA LEU A 324 13.65 -6.32 4.85
C LEU A 324 13.08 -6.67 6.22
N ALA A 325 12.45 -5.71 6.90
CA ALA A 325 11.79 -5.96 8.18
C ALA A 325 10.60 -6.91 8.02
N ASP A 326 9.80 -6.74 6.97
CA ASP A 326 8.74 -7.68 6.61
C ASP A 326 9.29 -9.07 6.27
N ALA A 327 10.39 -9.12 5.50
CA ALA A 327 11.06 -10.39 5.19
C ALA A 327 11.56 -11.09 6.46
N TYR A 328 12.15 -10.36 7.40
CA TYR A 328 12.54 -10.91 8.70
C TYR A 328 11.33 -11.42 9.49
N ALA A 329 10.26 -10.62 9.56
CA ALA A 329 9.04 -11.01 10.25
C ALA A 329 8.44 -12.30 9.68
N LEU A 330 8.44 -12.47 8.35
CA LEU A 330 7.96 -13.67 7.68
C LEU A 330 8.91 -14.86 7.81
N SER A 331 10.21 -14.65 7.81
CA SER A 331 11.19 -15.74 7.71
C SER A 331 11.78 -16.20 9.02
N GLY A 332 11.93 -15.29 9.99
CA GLY A 332 12.82 -15.47 11.15
C GLY A 332 14.31 -15.58 10.78
N ASP A 333 14.70 -15.24 9.54
CA ASP A 333 16.07 -15.41 9.04
C ASP A 333 16.94 -14.19 9.41
N ASP A 334 17.92 -14.43 10.30
CA ASP A 334 18.86 -13.41 10.79
C ASP A 334 19.69 -12.75 9.68
N LYS A 335 19.77 -13.33 8.48
CA LYS A 335 20.34 -12.67 7.31
C LYS A 335 19.67 -11.32 7.06
N TYR A 336 18.35 -11.24 7.14
CA TYR A 336 17.63 -9.99 6.91
C TYR A 336 17.83 -9.02 8.07
N LYS A 337 17.84 -9.51 9.31
CA LYS A 337 18.20 -8.69 10.48
C LYS A 337 19.57 -8.03 10.32
N GLY A 338 20.59 -8.78 9.90
CA GLY A 338 21.93 -8.23 9.66
C GLY A 338 21.96 -7.16 8.56
N LEU A 339 21.12 -7.30 7.52
CA LEU A 339 20.99 -6.28 6.46
C LEU A 339 20.29 -5.02 6.97
N ILE A 340 19.26 -5.17 7.80
CA ILE A 340 18.54 -4.07 8.46
C ILE A 340 19.52 -3.27 9.32
N GLN A 341 20.30 -3.95 10.18
CA GLN A 341 21.33 -3.32 11.02
C GLN A 341 22.40 -2.59 10.19
N LYS A 342 22.80 -3.17 9.04
CA LYS A 342 23.75 -2.52 8.13
C LYS A 342 23.18 -1.25 7.48
N LEU A 343 21.90 -1.27 7.07
CA LEU A 343 21.23 -0.07 6.54
C LEU A 343 21.07 1.00 7.64
N ALA A 344 20.73 0.57 8.85
CA ALA A 344 20.57 1.42 10.02
C ALA A 344 21.86 2.13 10.45
N ALA A 345 23.02 1.49 10.26
CA ALA A 345 24.32 2.06 10.59
C ALA A 345 24.78 3.18 9.64
N ASP A 346 24.08 3.41 8.53
CA ASP A 346 24.38 4.53 7.63
C ASP A 346 23.92 5.86 8.25
N SER A 347 24.87 6.73 8.59
CA SER A 347 24.59 8.00 9.27
C SER A 347 23.68 8.97 8.50
N LYS A 348 23.44 8.74 7.21
CA LYS A 348 22.50 9.52 6.39
C LYS A 348 21.07 8.98 6.44
N PHE A 349 20.86 7.79 7.02
CA PHE A 349 19.55 7.20 7.25
C PHE A 349 19.26 7.20 8.74
N ARG A 350 18.02 7.54 9.12
CA ARG A 350 17.62 7.63 10.53
C ARG A 350 16.54 6.60 10.82
N PRO A 351 16.91 5.31 10.94
CA PRO A 351 15.95 4.23 11.20
C PRO A 351 15.17 4.42 12.50
N GLN A 352 15.71 5.15 13.49
CA GLN A 352 14.96 5.50 14.71
C GLN A 352 13.79 6.47 14.45
N GLU A 353 13.74 7.12 13.29
CA GLU A 353 12.62 7.95 12.86
C GLU A 353 11.57 7.14 12.08
N GLU A 354 11.86 5.85 11.77
CA GLU A 354 10.98 4.97 11.00
C GLU A 354 10.03 4.18 11.89
N LEU A 355 8.75 4.20 11.51
CA LEU A 355 7.67 3.53 12.23
C LEU A 355 7.88 2.03 12.29
N GLU A 356 8.34 1.46 11.18
CA GLU A 356 8.57 0.03 10.99
C GLU A 356 9.65 -0.49 11.93
N ASN A 357 10.63 0.33 12.33
CA ASN A 357 11.61 -0.05 13.34
C ASN A 357 10.97 -0.27 14.73
N LEU A 358 9.92 0.50 15.06
CA LEU A 358 9.16 0.32 16.31
C LEU A 358 8.28 -0.94 16.24
N LEU A 359 7.67 -1.19 15.08
CA LEU A 359 6.79 -2.36 14.87
C LEU A 359 7.54 -3.70 14.95
N TYR A 360 8.82 -3.72 14.58
CA TYR A 360 9.62 -4.95 14.57
C TYR A 360 10.64 -5.07 15.73
N TYR A 361 10.40 -4.43 16.88
CA TYR A 361 11.19 -4.59 18.11
C TYR A 361 12.62 -4.02 18.06
N GLY A 362 12.84 -2.90 17.38
CA GLY A 362 14.16 -2.25 17.38
C GLY A 362 15.22 -3.05 16.64
N LEU A 363 14.89 -3.61 15.46
CA LEU A 363 15.83 -4.38 14.63
C LEU A 363 17.10 -3.61 14.23
N ALA A 364 17.08 -2.28 14.37
CA ALA A 364 18.24 -1.41 14.18
C ALA A 364 19.26 -1.44 15.33
N GLU A 365 18.89 -1.99 16.50
CA GLU A 365 19.75 -2.22 17.67
C GLU A 365 20.38 -3.62 17.64
#